data_AF-A0A3N7GIV2-F1
#
_entry.id   AF-A0A3N7GIV2-F1
#
_cell.length_a   1.000
_cell.length_b   1.000
_cell.length_c   1.000
_cell.angle_alpha   90.00
_cell.angle_beta   90.00
_cell.angle_gamma   90.00
#
_symmetry.space_group_name_H-M   'P 1'
#
loop_
_entity.id
_entity.type
_entity.pdbx_description
1 polymer ?
#
loop_
_entity_poly.entity_id
_entity_poly.type
_entity_poly.pdbx_seq_one_letter_code
_entity_poly.pdbx_strand_id
1 'polypeptide(L)' 'MASHHEITEHKHGEMDIRAQQATFAGFIKAATWVSILAIAVLVFLALTNA' A
#
# COMPACT_ATOMS: atom_id res chain seq x y z
N MET A 1 -32.05 -30.27 5.56
CA MET A 1 -32.25 -29.11 4.66
C MET A 1 -30.93 -28.91 3.95
N ALA A 2 -30.81 -29.43 2.72
CA ALA A 2 -29.57 -29.39 1.96
C ALA A 2 -29.24 -27.92 1.65
N SER A 3 -28.09 -27.45 2.13
CA SER A 3 -27.51 -26.18 1.71
C SER A 3 -27.19 -26.28 0.22
N HIS A 4 -27.96 -25.55 -0.59
CA HIS A 4 -27.68 -25.31 -2.00
C HIS A 4 -26.29 -24.66 -2.08
N HIS A 5 -25.27 -25.43 -2.50
CA HIS A 5 -23.94 -24.89 -2.75
C HIS A 5 -24.02 -24.18 -4.10
N GLU A 6 -24.35 -22.88 -4.10
CA GLU A 6 -24.09 -22.04 -5.27
C GLU A 6 -22.58 -22.10 -5.51
N ILE A 7 -22.16 -22.85 -6.53
CA ILE A 7 -20.80 -22.77 -7.05
C ILE A 7 -20.69 -21.36 -7.61
N THR A 8 -20.21 -20.45 -6.79
CA THR A 8 -19.83 -19.12 -7.27
C THR A 8 -18.51 -19.36 -7.99
N GLU A 9 -18.56 -19.70 -9.28
CA GLU A 9 -17.35 -19.94 -10.07
C GLU A 9 -16.52 -18.65 -10.07
N HIS A 10 -15.47 -18.62 -9.27
CA HIS A 10 -14.53 -17.52 -9.26
C HIS A 10 -13.70 -17.57 -10.53
N LYS A 11 -13.90 -16.58 -11.42
CA LYS A 11 -13.06 -16.41 -12.60
C LYS A 11 -11.72 -15.81 -12.22
N HIS A 12 -10.66 -16.51 -12.58
CA HIS A 12 -9.30 -16.03 -12.37
C HIS A 12 -9.11 -14.66 -13.02
N GLY A 13 -8.59 -13.69 -12.28
CA GLY A 13 -8.35 -12.32 -12.76
C GLY A 13 -9.54 -11.36 -12.63
N GLU A 14 -10.74 -11.84 -12.29
CA GLU A 14 -11.92 -11.00 -12.08
C GLU A 14 -12.20 -10.68 -10.60
N MET A 15 -11.29 -11.08 -9.70
CA MET A 15 -11.38 -10.75 -8.29
C MET A 15 -11.34 -9.23 -8.10
N ASP A 16 -12.24 -8.70 -7.28
CA ASP A 16 -12.20 -7.30 -6.87
C ASP A 16 -10.91 -6.99 -6.09
N ILE A 17 -10.12 -6.07 -6.62
CA ILE A 17 -8.82 -5.65 -6.05
C ILE A 17 -8.82 -4.21 -5.51
N ARG A 18 -10.00 -3.60 -5.28
CA ARG A 18 -10.11 -2.20 -4.82
C ARG A 18 -9.30 -1.93 -3.54
N ALA A 19 -9.31 -2.86 -2.59
CA ALA A 19 -8.55 -2.72 -1.34
C ALA A 19 -7.03 -2.73 -1.58
N GLN A 20 -6.55 -3.57 -2.48
CA GLN A 20 -5.14 -3.72 -2.83
C GLN A 20 -4.64 -2.47 -3.56
N GLN A 21 -5.44 -1.93 -4.49
CA GLN A 21 -5.14 -0.67 -5.18
C GLN A 21 -5.03 0.50 -4.18
N ALA A 22 -6.00 0.62 -3.26
CA ALA A 22 -5.97 1.65 -2.22
C ALA A 22 -4.76 1.50 -1.29
N THR A 23 -4.43 0.26 -0.91
CA THR A 23 -3.26 -0.05 -0.08
C THR A 23 -1.97 0.34 -0.78
N PHE A 24 -1.83 0.01 -2.06
CA PHE A 24 -0.65 0.38 -2.85
C PHE A 24 -0.50 1.91 -2.96
N ALA A 25 -1.58 2.62 -3.25
CA ALA A 25 -1.57 4.08 -3.29
C ALA A 25 -1.18 4.68 -1.92
N GLY A 26 -1.72 4.13 -0.82
CA GLY A 26 -1.35 4.49 0.54
C GLY A 26 0.13 4.24 0.83
N PHE A 27 0.63 3.07 0.45
CA PHE A 27 2.03 2.68 0.61
C PHE A 27 2.99 3.65 -0.11
N ILE A 28 2.71 3.98 -1.37
CA ILE A 28 3.55 4.92 -2.14
C ILE A 28 3.58 6.31 -1.46
N LYS A 29 2.43 6.80 -0.99
CA LYS A 29 2.38 8.07 -0.26
C LYS A 29 3.21 8.00 1.03
N ALA A 30 3.03 6.96 1.84
CA ALA A 30 3.79 6.78 3.08
C ALA A 30 5.30 6.68 2.82
N ALA A 31 5.72 5.87 1.84
CA ALA A 31 7.11 5.71 1.45
C ALA A 31 7.73 7.04 0.99
N THR A 32 6.99 7.85 0.23
CA THR A 32 7.42 9.18 -0.20
C THR A 32 7.66 10.10 1.00
N TRP A 33 6.73 10.15 1.95
CA TRP A 33 6.89 10.97 3.17
C TRP A 33 8.08 10.52 4.02
N VAL A 34 8.27 9.22 4.20
CA VAL A 34 9.42 8.66 4.93
C VAL A 34 10.73 9.02 4.24
N SER A 35 10.78 8.90 2.92
CA SER A 35 11.98 9.25 2.14
C SER A 35 12.33 10.75 2.26
N ILE A 36 11.34 11.64 2.13
CA ILE A 36 11.53 13.08 2.30
C ILE A 36 12.01 13.40 3.71
N LEU A 37 11.39 12.81 4.74
CA LEU A 37 11.77 13.03 6.13
C LEU A 37 13.22 12.56 6.39
N ALA A 38 13.59 11.39 5.88
CA ALA A 38 14.95 10.87 6.01
C ALA A 38 15.98 11.82 5.39
N ILE A 39 15.72 12.32 4.18
CA ILE A 39 16.60 13.30 3.52
C ILE A 39 16.66 14.60 4.31
N ALA A 40 15.51 15.12 4.78
CA ALA A 40 15.46 16.35 5.57
C ALA A 40 16.29 16.24 6.87
N VAL A 41 16.21 15.10 7.56
CA VAL A 41 17.01 14.82 8.76
C VAL A 41 18.51 14.74 8.42
N LEU A 42 18.88 14.06 7.33
CA LEU A 42 20.29 13.98 6.91
C LEU A 42 20.86 15.36 6.56
N VAL A 43 20.10 16.19 5.84
CA VAL A 43 20.50 17.56 5.51
C VAL A 43 20.63 18.40 6.77
N PHE A 44 19.65 18.32 7.69
CA PHE A 44 19.72 19.03 8.97
C PHE A 44 20.96 18.64 9.76
N LEU A 45 21.23 17.34 9.92
CA LEU A 45 22.41 16.83 10.62
C LEU A 45 23.70 17.36 9.98
N ALA A 46 23.79 17.34 8.64
CA ALA A 46 24.93 17.87 7.92
C ALA A 46 25.11 19.39 8.12
N LEU A 47 24.03 20.17 8.25
CA LEU A 47 24.15 21.62 8.47
C LEU A 47 24.49 21.98 9.92
N THR A 48 23.97 21.23 10.89
CA THR A 48 24.16 21.54 12.32
C THR A 48 25.38 20.88 12.95
N ASN A 49 25.90 19.81 12.33
CA ASN A 49 26.98 18.99 12.85
C ASN A 49 27.97 18.58 11.73
N ALA A 50 28.15 19.45 10.73
CA ALA A 50 29.28 19.35 9.79
C ALA A 50 30.62 19.53 10.51
#